data_AF-A0A3D1QD87-F1
#
_entry.id   AF-A0A3D1QD87-F1
#
_cell.length_a   1.000
_cell.length_b   1.000
_cell.length_c   1.000
_cell.angle_alpha   90.00
_cell.angle_beta   90.00
_cell.angle_gamma   90.00
#
_symmetry.space_group_name_H-M   'P 1'
#
loop_
_entity.id
_entity.type
_entity.pdbx_description
1 polymer ?
#
loop_
_entity_poly.entity_id
_entity_poly.type
_entity_poly.pdbx_seq_one_letter_code
_entity_poly.pdbx_strand_id
1 'polypeptide(L)'
;MPRMKNQRKIDIAGIFRVKQQTMMMRVQEAAKQGEKLWESGQSSGMNDFADQVLNIIRGCALELIDSIPEAALWNQQWSEALDLAAEFVNKQGEWLFRRCLELWGEEALAVRERIEEACDGIIAEMGGKIEIAHRLKRRSLWDIKVRDSIKIPPAETAKLLIISILALVFGFLLGKWL
;
A
#
# COMPACT_ATOMS: atom_id res chain seq x y z
N MET A 1 -31.95 -8.16 -9.70
CA MET A 1 -30.73 -7.89 -8.89
C MET A 1 -29.74 -9.01 -9.14
N PRO A 2 -28.57 -8.75 -9.74
CA PRO A 2 -27.56 -9.80 -9.87
C PRO A 2 -26.98 -10.10 -8.49
N ARG A 3 -27.11 -11.35 -8.04
CA ARG A 3 -26.46 -11.87 -6.83
C ARG A 3 -24.96 -11.62 -6.98
N MET A 4 -24.38 -10.77 -6.13
CA MET A 4 -22.93 -10.67 -5.97
C MET A 4 -22.42 -12.09 -5.67
N LYS A 5 -21.67 -12.68 -6.61
CA LYS A 5 -20.99 -13.96 -6.41
C LYS A 5 -20.22 -13.86 -5.10
N ASN A 6 -20.37 -14.85 -4.21
CA ASN A 6 -19.49 -15.06 -3.05
C ASN A 6 -18.03 -14.99 -3.55
N GLN A 7 -17.38 -13.83 -3.37
CA GLN A 7 -15.96 -13.72 -3.62
C GLN A 7 -15.28 -14.56 -2.54
N ARG A 8 -14.59 -15.64 -2.96
CA ARG A 8 -13.85 -16.49 -2.02
C ARG A 8 -12.87 -15.62 -1.24
N LYS A 9 -12.89 -15.74 0.09
CA LYS A 9 -11.87 -15.13 0.97
C LYS A 9 -10.50 -15.60 0.47
N ILE A 10 -9.59 -14.65 0.29
CA ILE A 10 -8.22 -14.94 -0.13
C ILE A 10 -7.39 -15.24 1.10
N ASP A 11 -6.58 -16.28 1.02
CA ASP A 11 -5.65 -16.67 2.09
C ASP A 11 -4.42 -15.75 2.10
N ILE A 12 -4.60 -14.56 2.65
CA ILE A 12 -3.53 -13.56 2.81
C ILE A 12 -2.46 -14.07 3.76
N ALA A 13 -2.86 -14.76 4.83
CA ALA A 13 -1.95 -15.34 5.81
C ALA A 13 -0.99 -16.34 5.16
N GLY A 14 -1.50 -17.24 4.31
CA GLY A 14 -0.67 -18.17 3.54
C GLY A 14 0.33 -17.46 2.61
N ILE A 15 -0.11 -16.43 1.89
CA ILE A 15 0.75 -15.63 1.00
C ILE A 15 1.87 -14.94 1.81
N PHE A 16 1.50 -14.32 2.93
CA PHE A 16 2.43 -13.61 3.80
C PHE A 16 3.43 -14.58 4.43
N ARG A 17 2.98 -15.74 4.90
CA ARG A 17 3.84 -16.74 5.53
C ARG A 17 5.00 -17.17 4.63
N VAL A 18 4.73 -17.38 3.34
CA VAL A 18 5.77 -17.77 2.36
C VAL A 18 6.78 -16.63 2.16
N LYS A 19 6.30 -15.39 2.07
CA LYS A 19 7.16 -14.21 1.84
C LYS A 19 7.95 -13.80 3.08
N GLN A 20 7.35 -13.88 4.26
CA GLN A 20 7.96 -13.52 5.53
C GLN A 20 9.24 -14.32 5.79
N GLN A 21 9.29 -15.61 5.43
CA GLN A 21 10.51 -16.41 5.57
C GLN A 21 11.68 -15.84 4.76
N THR A 22 11.42 -15.46 3.50
CA THR A 22 12.45 -14.88 2.61
C THR A 22 12.91 -13.51 3.13
N MET A 23 11.97 -12.70 3.61
CA MET A 23 12.26 -11.37 4.15
C MET A 23 13.03 -11.41 5.45
N MET A 24 12.69 -12.35 6.34
CA MET A 24 13.47 -12.60 7.56
C MET A 24 14.94 -12.90 7.25
N MET A 25 15.22 -13.74 6.24
CA MET A 25 16.60 -14.03 5.86
C MET A 25 17.34 -12.77 5.40
N ARG A 26 16.68 -11.87 4.65
CA ARG A 26 17.26 -10.59 4.22
C ARG A 26 17.56 -9.67 5.40
N VAL A 27 16.65 -9.55 6.37
CA VAL A 27 16.85 -8.75 7.59
C VAL A 27 18.04 -9.31 8.39
N GLN A 28 18.12 -10.62 8.55
CA GLN A 28 19.22 -11.28 9.26
C GLN A 28 20.56 -11.16 8.53
N GLU A 29 20.56 -11.23 7.20
CA GLU A 29 21.76 -11.05 6.39
C GLU A 29 22.27 -9.61 6.49
N ALA A 30 21.39 -8.61 6.45
CA ALA A 30 21.75 -7.21 6.64
C ALA A 30 22.35 -6.97 8.03
N ALA A 31 21.76 -7.54 9.08
CA ALA A 31 22.32 -7.46 10.43
C ALA A 31 23.72 -8.11 10.50
N LYS A 32 23.90 -9.31 9.94
CA LYS A 32 25.23 -9.96 9.88
C LYS A 32 26.26 -9.12 9.14
N GLN A 33 25.86 -8.40 8.09
CA GLN A 33 26.76 -7.50 7.38
C GLN A 33 27.12 -6.27 8.24
N GLY A 34 26.13 -5.66 8.89
CA GLY A 34 26.34 -4.53 9.81
C GLY A 34 27.22 -4.90 11.01
N GLU A 35 27.05 -6.09 11.56
CA GLU A 35 27.89 -6.65 12.64
C GLU A 35 29.35 -6.77 12.21
N LYS A 36 29.62 -7.33 11.04
CA LYS A 36 30.99 -7.43 10.50
C LYS A 36 31.63 -6.05 10.33
N LEU A 37 30.86 -5.07 9.87
CA LEU A 37 31.35 -3.69 9.72
C LEU A 37 31.70 -3.10 11.10
N TRP A 38 30.88 -3.36 12.12
CA TRP A 38 31.18 -2.95 13.49
C TRP A 38 32.43 -3.64 14.06
N GLU A 39 32.53 -4.96 13.96
CA GLU A 39 33.70 -5.73 14.43
C GLU A 39 35.00 -5.29 13.75
N SER A 40 34.93 -4.87 12.48
CA SER A 40 36.08 -4.35 11.74
C SER A 40 36.42 -2.88 12.03
N GLY A 41 35.64 -2.20 12.88
CA GLY A 41 35.80 -0.77 13.19
C GLY A 41 35.40 0.17 12.05
N GLN A 42 34.68 -0.32 11.04
CA GLN A 42 34.25 0.44 9.86
C GLN A 42 32.82 0.99 9.98
N SER A 43 32.06 0.56 11.00
CA SER A 43 30.73 1.10 11.31
C SER A 43 30.83 2.30 12.24
N SER A 44 29.95 3.28 12.03
CA SER A 44 29.82 4.50 12.84
C SER A 44 29.05 4.29 14.16
N GLY A 45 28.58 3.07 14.43
CA GLY A 45 28.09 2.65 15.74
C GLY A 45 26.69 2.02 15.71
N MET A 46 26.13 1.83 16.90
CA MET A 46 24.85 1.15 17.09
C MET A 46 23.67 1.83 16.37
N ASN A 47 23.67 3.16 16.31
CA ASN A 47 22.61 3.91 15.63
C ASN A 47 22.57 3.58 14.13
N ASP A 48 23.72 3.62 13.46
CA ASP A 48 23.79 3.36 12.02
C ASP A 48 23.51 1.90 11.69
N PHE A 49 23.93 0.99 12.57
CA PHE A 49 23.53 -0.42 12.50
C PHE A 49 22.01 -0.58 12.57
N ALA A 50 21.37 0.03 13.57
CA ALA A 50 19.92 -0.03 13.74
C ALA A 50 19.20 0.57 12.54
N ASP A 51 19.62 1.74 12.06
CA ASP A 51 19.03 2.43 10.91
C ASP A 51 19.19 1.61 9.62
N GLN A 52 20.34 0.96 9.41
CA GLN A 52 20.55 0.07 8.28
C GLN A 52 19.56 -1.10 8.30
N VAL A 53 19.41 -1.78 9.44
CA VAL A 53 18.48 -2.91 9.55
C VAL A 53 17.03 -2.44 9.46
N LEU A 54 16.66 -1.32 10.08
CA LEU A 54 15.33 -0.72 9.97
C LEU A 54 14.95 -0.38 8.54
N ASN A 55 15.88 0.12 7.73
CA ASN A 55 15.65 0.36 6.30
C ASN A 55 15.35 -0.93 5.52
N ILE A 56 15.99 -2.04 5.89
CA ILE A 56 15.71 -3.35 5.29
C ILE A 56 14.36 -3.89 5.77
N ILE A 57 14.01 -3.71 7.05
CA ILE A 57 12.69 -4.06 7.59
C ILE A 57 11.60 -3.28 6.85
N ARG A 58 11.78 -1.96 6.67
CA ARG A 58 10.88 -1.09 5.91
C ARG A 58 10.68 -1.59 4.48
N GLY A 59 11.76 -1.89 3.76
CA GLY A 59 11.70 -2.44 2.40
C GLY A 59 10.90 -3.75 2.35
N CYS A 60 11.19 -4.67 3.26
CA CYS A 60 10.45 -5.94 3.36
C CYS A 60 8.97 -5.74 3.65
N ALA A 61 8.64 -4.82 4.56
CA ALA A 61 7.27 -4.50 4.94
C ALA A 61 6.47 -3.94 3.75
N LEU A 62 7.06 -3.00 2.99
CA LEU A 62 6.44 -2.46 1.78
C LEU A 62 6.28 -3.52 0.68
N GLU A 63 7.22 -4.44 0.55
CA GLU A 63 7.11 -5.59 -0.37
C GLU A 63 6.01 -6.59 0.05
N LEU A 64 5.74 -6.75 1.36
CA LEU A 64 4.59 -7.53 1.84
C LEU A 64 3.28 -6.87 1.41
N ILE A 65 3.17 -5.55 1.60
CA ILE A 65 2.00 -4.79 1.16
C ILE A 65 1.82 -4.90 -0.37
N ASP A 66 2.89 -4.79 -1.14
CA ASP A 66 2.84 -4.93 -2.61
C ASP A 66 2.48 -6.37 -3.05
N SER A 67 2.63 -7.34 -2.17
CA SER A 67 2.25 -8.73 -2.46
C SER A 67 0.78 -9.03 -2.27
N ILE A 68 -0.01 -8.10 -1.70
CA ILE A 68 -1.43 -8.27 -1.49
C ILE A 68 -2.13 -8.36 -2.85
N PRO A 69 -2.83 -9.47 -3.17
CA PRO A 69 -3.55 -9.59 -4.42
C PRO A 69 -4.62 -8.50 -4.55
N GLU A 70 -4.80 -7.93 -5.74
CA GLU A 70 -5.86 -6.91 -5.95
C GLU A 70 -7.25 -7.42 -5.53
N ALA A 71 -7.52 -8.71 -5.74
CA ALA A 71 -8.77 -9.33 -5.34
C ALA A 71 -9.00 -9.31 -3.81
N ALA A 72 -7.94 -9.28 -3.00
CA ALA A 72 -8.04 -9.17 -1.54
C ALA A 72 -8.44 -7.76 -1.13
N LEU A 73 -7.93 -6.74 -1.85
CA LEU A 73 -8.35 -5.35 -1.68
C LEU A 73 -9.84 -5.18 -2.00
N TRP A 74 -10.34 -5.85 -3.05
CA TRP A 74 -11.77 -5.86 -3.40
C TRP A 74 -12.65 -6.51 -2.34
N ASN A 75 -12.14 -7.55 -1.68
CA ASN A 75 -12.83 -8.26 -0.62
C ASN A 75 -12.75 -7.56 0.75
N GLN A 76 -12.24 -6.31 0.78
CA GLN A 76 -12.04 -5.53 2.01
C GLN A 76 -11.12 -6.21 3.05
N GLN A 77 -10.24 -7.11 2.60
CA GLN A 77 -9.29 -7.82 3.48
C GLN A 77 -7.99 -7.02 3.71
N TRP A 78 -8.03 -5.70 3.53
CA TRP A 78 -6.86 -4.84 3.67
C TRP A 78 -6.44 -4.65 5.14
N SER A 79 -7.39 -4.68 6.08
CA SER A 79 -7.08 -4.64 7.52
C SER A 79 -6.31 -5.89 7.96
N GLU A 80 -6.79 -7.08 7.56
CA GLU A 80 -6.12 -8.36 7.80
C GLU A 80 -4.69 -8.36 7.24
N ALA A 81 -4.49 -7.82 6.04
CA ALA A 81 -3.15 -7.71 5.45
C ALA A 81 -2.24 -6.73 6.20
N LEU A 82 -2.78 -5.58 6.62
CA LEU A 82 -2.04 -4.58 7.38
C LEU A 82 -1.66 -5.12 8.77
N ASP A 83 -2.56 -5.81 9.46
CA ASP A 83 -2.31 -6.44 10.76
C ASP A 83 -1.17 -7.45 10.67
N LEU A 84 -1.17 -8.31 9.63
CA LEU A 84 -0.11 -9.29 9.40
C LEU A 84 1.24 -8.64 9.04
N ALA A 85 1.22 -7.52 8.31
CA ALA A 85 2.43 -6.77 7.98
C ALA A 85 2.98 -6.05 9.22
N ALA A 86 2.11 -5.46 10.04
CA ALA A 86 2.47 -4.82 11.29
C ALA A 86 3.05 -5.82 12.30
N GLU A 87 2.46 -7.03 12.39
CA GLU A 87 3.01 -8.10 13.21
C GLU A 87 4.44 -8.49 12.76
N PHE A 88 4.68 -8.54 11.45
CA PHE A 88 6.03 -8.76 10.92
C PHE A 88 7.00 -7.66 11.35
N VAL A 89 6.64 -6.39 11.14
CA VAL A 89 7.48 -5.23 11.51
C VAL A 89 7.81 -5.25 13.00
N ASN A 90 6.81 -5.42 13.86
CA ASN A 90 7.00 -5.45 15.31
C ASN A 90 7.91 -6.61 15.76
N LYS A 91 7.75 -7.79 15.16
CA LYS A 91 8.64 -8.93 15.44
C LYS A 91 10.08 -8.66 15.00
N GLN A 92 10.28 -8.01 13.86
CA GLN A 92 11.63 -7.68 13.39
C GLN A 92 12.26 -6.55 14.21
N GLY A 93 11.47 -5.55 14.65
CA GLY A 93 11.94 -4.48 15.53
C GLY A 93 12.37 -4.99 16.90
N GLU A 94 11.55 -5.83 17.54
CA GLU A 94 11.90 -6.50 18.80
C GLU A 94 13.15 -7.38 18.65
N TRP A 95 13.24 -8.12 17.55
CA TRP A 95 14.43 -8.93 17.26
C TRP A 95 15.69 -8.06 17.08
N LEU A 96 15.59 -6.94 16.35
CA LEU A 96 16.69 -6.00 16.17
C LEU A 96 17.14 -5.42 17.51
N PHE A 97 16.19 -4.99 18.35
CA PHE A 97 16.52 -4.45 19.66
C PHE A 97 17.26 -5.48 20.55
N ARG A 98 16.80 -6.74 20.57
CA ARG A 98 17.52 -7.82 21.25
C ARG A 98 18.92 -8.02 20.70
N ARG A 99 19.10 -7.93 19.38
CA ARG A 99 20.41 -8.04 18.76
C ARG A 99 21.32 -6.88 19.16
N CYS A 100 20.79 -5.66 19.25
CA CYS A 100 21.54 -4.52 19.78
C CYS A 100 21.94 -4.74 21.24
N LEU A 101 21.06 -5.27 22.09
CA LEU A 101 21.40 -5.62 23.48
C LEU A 101 22.52 -6.66 23.56
N GLU A 102 22.53 -7.66 22.68
CA GLU A 102 23.57 -8.69 22.64
C GLU A 102 24.95 -8.12 22.25
N LEU A 103 24.98 -7.10 21.39
CA LEU A 103 26.21 -6.51 20.85
C LEU A 103 26.76 -5.36 21.71
N TRP A 104 25.87 -4.51 22.26
CA TRP A 104 26.22 -3.29 22.98
C TRP A 104 25.80 -3.28 24.46
N GLY A 105 25.14 -4.34 24.96
CA GLY A 105 24.71 -4.41 26.36
C GLY A 105 23.71 -3.30 26.72
N GLU A 106 23.85 -2.71 27.91
CA GLU A 106 22.93 -1.67 28.41
C GLU A 106 22.93 -0.39 27.57
N GLU A 107 23.99 -0.11 26.81
CA GLU A 107 24.02 1.04 25.89
C GLU A 107 22.90 0.95 24.84
N ALA A 108 22.43 -0.27 24.51
CA ALA A 108 21.35 -0.47 23.56
C ALA A 108 19.99 0.04 24.03
N LEU A 109 19.81 0.32 25.32
CA LEU A 109 18.60 0.98 25.81
C LEU A 109 18.38 2.35 25.15
N ALA A 110 19.46 3.03 24.72
CA ALA A 110 19.38 4.32 24.05
C ALA A 110 18.71 4.27 22.65
N VAL A 111 18.63 3.09 22.01
CA VAL A 111 18.01 2.94 20.68
C VAL A 111 16.62 2.32 20.71
N ARG A 112 16.14 1.90 21.90
CA ARG A 112 14.85 1.22 22.03
C ARG A 112 13.69 2.08 21.49
N GLU A 113 13.54 3.28 22.05
CA GLU A 113 12.46 4.20 21.68
C GLU A 113 12.53 4.54 20.18
N ARG A 114 13.74 4.77 19.65
CA ARG A 114 13.94 5.02 18.22
C ARG A 114 13.50 3.84 17.35
N ILE A 115 13.81 2.60 17.72
CA ILE A 115 13.38 1.41 16.98
C ILE A 115 11.85 1.29 17.02
N GLU A 116 11.23 1.49 18.18
CA GLU A 116 9.78 1.48 18.35
C GLU A 116 9.11 2.57 17.46
N GLU A 117 9.59 3.81 17.51
CA GLU A 117 9.11 4.91 16.67
C GLU A 117 9.29 4.63 15.17
N ALA A 118 10.41 4.03 14.77
CA ALA A 118 10.66 3.67 13.38
C ALA A 118 9.69 2.58 12.91
N CYS A 119 9.43 1.57 13.74
CA CYS A 119 8.43 0.53 13.47
C CYS A 119 7.03 1.13 13.29
N ASP A 120 6.61 2.02 14.17
CA ASP A 120 5.34 2.74 14.07
C ASP A 120 5.25 3.57 12.78
N GLY A 121 6.35 4.26 12.42
CA GLY A 121 6.47 4.99 11.16
C GLY A 121 6.31 4.11 9.93
N ILE A 122 6.93 2.92 9.92
CA ILE A 122 6.80 1.93 8.85
C ILE A 122 5.35 1.44 8.74
N ILE A 123 4.70 1.16 9.87
CA ILE A 123 3.30 0.73 9.92
C ILE A 123 2.36 1.81 9.36
N ALA A 124 2.57 3.07 9.75
CA ALA A 124 1.82 4.20 9.23
C ALA A 124 2.00 4.36 7.71
N GLU A 125 3.24 4.20 7.20
CA GLU A 125 3.53 4.23 5.77
C GLU A 125 2.81 3.11 5.00
N MET A 126 2.83 1.88 5.53
CA MET A 126 2.08 0.76 4.95
C MET A 126 0.58 1.06 4.87
N GLY A 127 0.01 1.60 5.95
CA GLY A 127 -1.40 2.03 5.99
C GLY A 127 -1.70 3.09 4.93
N GLY A 128 -0.86 4.11 4.82
CA GLY A 128 -0.99 5.17 3.80
C GLY A 128 -0.91 4.63 2.38
N LYS A 129 0.00 3.68 2.10
CA LYS A 129 0.15 3.05 0.79
C LYS A 129 -1.10 2.25 0.39
N ILE A 130 -1.65 1.47 1.31
CA ILE A 130 -2.91 0.75 1.09
C ILE A 130 -4.06 1.72 0.81
N GLU A 131 -4.14 2.81 1.58
CA GLU A 131 -5.20 3.81 1.40
C GLU A 131 -5.11 4.49 0.04
N ILE A 132 -3.91 4.91 -0.40
CA ILE A 132 -3.68 5.52 -1.71
C ILE A 132 -4.05 4.55 -2.82
N ALA A 133 -3.60 3.28 -2.74
CA ALA A 133 -3.93 2.26 -3.73
C ALA A 133 -5.45 2.06 -3.83
N HIS A 134 -6.15 2.02 -2.69
CA HIS A 134 -7.60 1.89 -2.65
C HIS A 134 -8.33 3.14 -3.20
N ARG A 135 -7.85 4.35 -2.90
CA ARG A 135 -8.42 5.62 -3.42
C ARG A 135 -8.24 5.73 -4.94
N LEU A 136 -7.06 5.45 -5.47
CA LEU A 136 -6.77 5.49 -6.91
C LEU A 136 -7.62 4.48 -7.68
N LYS A 137 -7.82 3.27 -7.14
CA LYS A 137 -8.65 2.25 -7.78
C LYS A 137 -10.14 2.62 -7.79
N ARG A 138 -10.66 3.25 -6.73
CA ARG A 138 -12.02 3.82 -6.73
C ARG A 138 -12.19 4.87 -7.81
N ARG A 139 -11.20 5.76 -7.99
CA ARG A 139 -11.20 6.78 -9.04
C ARG A 139 -11.15 6.16 -10.44
N SER A 140 -10.29 5.17 -10.69
CA SER A 140 -10.21 4.52 -11.99
C SER A 140 -11.49 3.76 -12.36
N LEU A 141 -12.15 3.11 -11.39
CA LEU A 141 -13.45 2.48 -11.63
C LEU A 141 -14.54 3.51 -11.91
N TRP A 142 -14.51 4.66 -11.24
CA TRP A 142 -15.40 5.77 -11.55
C TRP A 142 -15.18 6.24 -12.99
N ASP A 143 -13.94 6.44 -13.43
CA ASP A 143 -13.62 6.87 -14.79
C ASP A 143 -14.06 5.84 -15.85
N ILE A 144 -13.88 4.54 -15.60
CA ILE A 144 -14.37 3.46 -16.49
C ILE A 144 -15.90 3.45 -16.52
N LYS A 145 -16.55 3.51 -15.36
CA LYS A 145 -18.02 3.48 -15.26
C LYS A 145 -18.66 4.72 -15.90
N VAL A 146 -18.03 5.89 -15.76
CA VAL A 146 -18.44 7.13 -16.44
C VAL A 146 -18.23 7.00 -17.95
N ARG A 147 -17.10 6.44 -18.40
CA ARG A 147 -16.88 6.19 -19.84
C ARG A 147 -17.89 5.21 -20.43
N ASP A 148 -18.23 4.14 -19.70
CA ASP A 148 -19.18 3.12 -20.17
C ASP A 148 -20.65 3.58 -20.07
N SER A 149 -20.96 4.50 -19.13
CA SER A 149 -22.29 5.10 -19.01
C SER A 149 -22.52 6.24 -19.99
N ILE A 150 -21.45 6.95 -20.39
CA ILE A 150 -21.49 7.87 -21.52
C ILE A 150 -21.42 7.04 -22.80
N LYS A 151 -22.56 6.48 -23.21
CA LYS A 151 -22.81 6.23 -24.64
C LYS A 151 -22.77 7.59 -25.32
N ILE A 152 -21.60 8.02 -25.79
CA ILE A 152 -21.50 9.19 -26.66
C ILE A 152 -22.39 8.86 -27.85
N PRO A 153 -23.53 9.54 -28.03
CA PRO A 153 -24.36 9.29 -29.18
C PRO A 153 -23.50 9.59 -30.42
N PRO A 154 -23.55 8.77 -31.48
CA PRO A 154 -22.69 8.96 -32.66
C PRO A 154 -22.74 10.43 -33.10
N ALA A 155 -21.63 11.00 -33.57
CA ALA A 155 -21.51 12.45 -33.80
C ALA A 155 -22.65 13.05 -34.65
N GLU A 156 -23.31 12.23 -35.48
CA GLU A 156 -24.50 12.58 -36.26
C GLU A 156 -25.74 12.85 -35.40
N THR A 157 -26.00 12.08 -34.34
CA THR A 157 -27.15 12.30 -33.44
C THR A 157 -26.94 13.49 -32.51
N ALA A 158 -25.70 13.79 -32.12
CA ALA A 158 -25.37 15.02 -31.41
C ALA A 158 -25.58 16.26 -32.28
N LYS A 159 -25.19 16.21 -33.57
CA LYS A 159 -25.47 17.28 -34.54
C LYS A 159 -26.97 17.50 -34.75
N LEU A 160 -27.74 16.41 -34.88
CA LEU A 160 -29.19 16.48 -35.03
C LEU A 160 -29.88 17.10 -33.80
N LEU A 161 -29.44 16.77 -32.58
CA LEU A 161 -29.95 17.39 -31.35
C LEU A 161 -29.66 18.89 -31.28
N ILE A 162 -28.45 19.31 -31.65
CA ILE A 162 -28.08 20.72 -31.69
C ILE A 162 -28.93 21.47 -32.72
N ILE A 163 -29.15 20.89 -33.90
CA ILE A 163 -29.99 21.47 -34.95
C ILE A 163 -31.46 21.56 -34.50
N SER A 164 -32.00 20.53 -33.83
CA SER A 164 -33.37 20.55 -33.29
C SER A 164 -33.56 21.61 -32.21
N ILE A 165 -32.58 21.79 -31.31
CA ILE A 165 -32.61 22.82 -30.28
C ILE A 165 -32.52 24.21 -30.92
N LEU A 166 -31.63 24.41 -31.90
CA LEU A 166 -31.53 25.67 -32.63
C LEU A 166 -32.81 26.00 -33.38
N ALA A 167 -33.46 25.02 -34.02
CA ALA A 167 -34.73 25.22 -34.73
C ALA A 167 -35.88 25.58 -33.77
N LEU A 168 -35.92 24.99 -32.58
CA LEU A 168 -36.87 25.35 -31.53
C LEU A 168 -36.66 26.78 -31.03
N VAL A 169 -35.41 27.17 -30.77
CA VAL A 169 -35.07 28.53 -30.34
C VAL A 169 -35.37 29.55 -31.45
N PHE A 170 -35.07 29.23 -32.71
CA PHE A 170 -35.38 30.10 -33.84
C PHE A 170 -36.90 30.24 -34.08
N GLY A 171 -37.65 29.14 -33.96
CA GLY A 171 -39.11 29.16 -34.08
C GLY A 171 -39.78 29.95 -32.95
N PHE A 172 -39.23 29.87 -31.73
CA PHE A 172 -39.68 30.66 -30.58
C PHE A 172 -39.38 32.15 -30.75
N LEU A 173 -38.19 32.51 -31.23
CA LEU A 173 -37.80 33.91 -31.47
C LEU A 173 -38.55 34.56 -32.65
N LEU A 174 -38.95 33.78 -33.66
CA LEU A 174 -39.71 34.27 -34.81
C LEU A 174 -41.24 34.24 -34.61
N GLY A 175 -41.71 33.92 -33.39
CA GLY A 175 -43.13 34.00 -33.02
C GLY A 175 -44.05 33.07 -33.84
N LYS A 176 -43.52 31.97 -34.37
CA LYS A 176 -44.29 30.99 -35.17
C LYS A 176 -44.28 29.62 -34.52
N TRP A 177 -44.98 29.50 -33.40
CA TRP A 177 -45.52 28.24 -32.92
C TRP A 177 -46.93 28.50 -32.39
N LEU A 178 -47.92 28.02 -33.17
CA LEU A 178 -49.39 28.00 -32.95
C LEU A 178 -50.00 29.17 -32.17
#